data_AF-N0CYR1-F1
#
_entry.id   AF-N0CYR1-F1
#
_cell.length_a   1.000
_cell.length_b   1.000
_cell.length_c   1.000
_cell.angle_alpha   90.00
_cell.angle_beta   90.00
_cell.angle_gamma   90.00
#
_symmetry.space_group_name_H-M   'P 1'
#
loop_
_entity.id
_entity.type
_entity.pdbx_description
1 polymer ?
#
loop_
_entity_poly.entity_id
_entity_poly.type
_entity_poly.pdbx_seq_one_letter_code
_entity_poly.pdbx_strand_id
1 'polypeptide(L)'
;MRGRRDFDELGDHHVVRTTVLHISPDALRWAQWVLADEPFHLGGLPIAWQVSARSDTTSSLADWSAYFTPGVPGEAITEFLLALDQCNPPTTLYDGPELVLAAATGHGWLRDADQPHAAAMHPTFTARLSLGEVPPLIQDADPSALTAEGDGQVAMGWQAWAEPAMGAPYLWAASFSASVPHRLVAAFAFSLSSTAPVLRRVLPESTRDQILCAPAN
;
A
#
# COMPACT_ATOMS: atom_id res chain seq x y z
N MET A 1 42.41 17.28 35.83
CA MET A 1 41.29 17.43 34.87
C MET A 1 41.75 16.82 33.57
N ARG A 2 41.39 15.59 33.19
CA ARG A 2 40.11 15.16 32.56
C ARG A 2 39.81 16.00 31.31
N GLY A 3 39.80 15.50 30.08
CA GLY A 3 40.00 14.14 29.59
C GLY A 3 40.17 14.11 28.06
N ARG A 4 40.76 13.01 27.60
CA ARG A 4 40.69 12.48 26.24
C ARG A 4 39.28 11.95 25.99
N ARG A 5 38.70 12.24 24.83
CA ARG A 5 37.91 11.29 24.02
C ARG A 5 37.65 11.89 22.64
N ASP A 6 38.19 11.18 21.67
CA ASP A 6 37.85 11.21 20.26
C ASP A 6 36.32 11.11 20.10
N PHE A 7 35.72 12.04 19.35
CA PHE A 7 34.42 11.81 18.73
C PHE A 7 34.71 11.30 17.32
N ASP A 8 34.91 9.99 17.29
CA ASP A 8 34.90 9.13 16.13
C ASP A 8 33.61 9.35 15.33
N GLU A 9 33.78 9.48 14.02
CA GLU A 9 32.92 8.88 12.99
C GLU A 9 31.42 8.72 13.32
N LEU A 10 30.63 9.77 13.06
CA LEU A 10 29.34 9.56 12.42
C LEU A 10 29.51 10.09 11.00
N GLY A 11 29.84 9.16 10.10
CA GLY A 11 29.87 9.46 8.68
C GLY A 11 28.59 10.19 8.31
N ASP A 12 28.74 11.30 7.60
CA ASP A 12 27.69 11.82 6.75
C ASP A 12 27.36 10.71 5.73
N HIS A 13 26.52 9.76 6.15
CA HIS A 13 25.82 8.90 5.23
C HIS A 13 24.84 9.83 4.52
N HIS A 14 25.32 10.50 3.48
CA HIS A 14 24.46 10.95 2.40
C HIS A 14 23.80 9.69 1.85
N VAL A 15 22.68 9.30 2.46
CA VAL A 15 21.81 8.25 1.93
C VAL A 15 21.29 8.82 0.63
N VAL A 16 21.89 8.37 -0.48
CA VAL A 16 21.39 8.66 -1.81
C VAL A 16 20.03 7.99 -1.90
N ARG A 17 18.99 8.78 -1.62
CA ARG A 17 17.59 8.39 -1.82
C ARG A 17 17.40 8.16 -3.31
N THR A 18 17.56 6.92 -3.75
CA THR A 18 17.16 6.54 -5.10
C THR A 18 15.64 6.34 -5.06
N THR A 19 14.91 7.45 -4.99
CA THR A 19 13.46 7.44 -5.08
C THR A 19 13.09 7.62 -6.54
N VAL A 20 12.39 6.65 -7.12
CA VAL A 20 11.79 6.84 -8.45
C VAL A 20 10.41 7.42 -8.23
N LEU A 21 10.20 8.67 -8.66
CA LEU A 21 8.94 9.38 -8.53
C LEU A 21 8.31 9.57 -9.91
N HIS A 22 7.08 9.10 -10.07
CA HIS A 22 6.22 9.42 -11.19
C HIS A 22 5.10 10.34 -10.74
N ILE A 23 4.88 11.45 -11.46
CA ILE A 23 3.79 12.40 -11.21
C ILE A 23 2.92 12.43 -12.46
N SER A 24 1.60 12.37 -12.29
CA SER A 24 0.65 12.47 -13.40
C SER A 24 0.73 13.83 -14.09
N PRO A 25 0.33 13.96 -15.37
CA PRO A 25 0.38 15.23 -16.09
C PRO A 25 -0.42 16.37 -15.45
N ASP A 26 -1.51 16.05 -14.75
CA ASP A 26 -2.32 17.01 -13.99
C ASP A 26 -1.77 17.30 -12.59
N ALA A 27 -0.67 16.66 -12.20
CA ALA A 27 -0.02 16.73 -10.90
C ALA A 27 -0.93 16.39 -9.71
N LEU A 28 -2.06 15.71 -9.93
CA LEU A 28 -2.99 15.32 -8.87
C LEU A 28 -2.67 13.94 -8.26
N ARG A 29 -1.81 13.15 -8.91
CA ARG A 29 -1.45 11.78 -8.49
C ARG A 29 0.05 11.61 -8.60
N TRP A 30 0.61 10.80 -7.71
CA TRP A 30 1.99 10.36 -7.85
C TRP A 30 2.19 8.97 -7.27
N ALA A 31 3.21 8.30 -7.79
CA ALA A 31 3.70 7.03 -7.29
C ALA A 31 5.20 7.16 -7.05
N GLN A 32 5.64 6.77 -5.87
CA GLN A 32 7.04 6.74 -5.50
C GLN A 32 7.48 5.33 -5.13
N TRP A 33 8.62 4.93 -5.67
CA TRP A 33 9.36 3.77 -5.23
C TRP A 33 10.42 4.20 -4.22
N VAL A 34 10.47 3.54 -3.06
CA VAL A 34 11.33 3.88 -1.94
C VAL A 34 12.27 2.70 -1.66
N LEU A 35 13.55 3.00 -1.45
CA LEU A 35 14.54 2.00 -1.00
C LEU A 35 14.24 1.57 0.44
N ALA A 36 14.57 0.32 0.75
CA ALA A 36 14.31 -0.31 2.05
C ALA A 36 15.07 0.31 3.25
N ASP A 37 15.89 1.33 3.01
CA ASP A 37 16.70 2.01 4.02
C ASP A 37 15.88 3.03 4.85
N GLU A 38 14.60 3.23 4.52
CA GLU A 38 13.69 4.02 5.35
C GLU A 38 13.09 3.20 6.51
N PRO A 39 12.93 3.79 7.71
CA PRO A 39 12.47 3.07 8.90
C PRO A 39 10.98 2.71 8.88
N PHE A 40 10.25 2.96 7.79
CA PHE A 40 8.81 2.73 7.73
C PHE A 40 8.48 1.29 7.28
N HIS A 41 7.80 0.56 8.16
CA HIS A 41 7.49 -0.85 7.98
C HIS A 41 6.00 -1.14 8.16
N LEU A 42 5.48 -2.08 7.38
CA LEU A 42 4.18 -2.70 7.60
C LEU A 42 4.38 -4.17 7.97
N GLY A 43 3.96 -4.53 9.18
CA GLY A 43 4.09 -5.91 9.65
C GLY A 43 5.54 -6.43 9.67
N GLY A 44 6.51 -5.54 9.91
CA GLY A 44 7.94 -5.89 9.91
C GLY A 44 8.60 -5.95 8.53
N LEU A 45 7.87 -5.63 7.45
CA LEU A 45 8.40 -5.52 6.09
C LEU A 45 8.58 -4.05 5.70
N PRO A 46 9.69 -3.67 5.04
CA PRO A 46 9.90 -2.29 4.59
C PRO A 46 8.89 -1.93 3.51
N ILE A 47 8.54 -0.64 3.42
CA ILE A 47 7.77 -0.14 2.28
C ILE A 47 8.65 -0.12 1.03
N ALA A 48 8.07 -0.52 -0.11
CA ALA A 48 8.70 -0.41 -1.43
C ALA A 48 7.99 0.61 -2.32
N TRP A 49 6.67 0.75 -2.21
CA TRP A 49 5.88 1.67 -3.02
C TRP A 49 4.92 2.49 -2.17
N GLN A 50 4.79 3.77 -2.49
CA GLN A 50 3.71 4.63 -2.03
C GLN A 50 3.02 5.26 -3.23
N VAL A 51 1.69 5.25 -3.22
CA VAL A 51 0.85 5.94 -4.20
C VAL A 51 -0.03 6.92 -3.45
N SER A 52 -0.13 8.14 -3.96
CA SER A 52 -0.87 9.21 -3.28
C SER A 52 -1.60 10.06 -4.31
N ALA A 53 -2.67 10.70 -3.88
CA ALA A 53 -3.37 11.68 -4.68
C ALA A 53 -3.89 12.84 -3.85
N ARG A 54 -4.21 13.94 -4.54
CA ARG A 54 -4.76 15.17 -3.99
C ARG A 54 -5.85 15.72 -4.91
N SER A 55 -6.75 16.50 -4.34
CA SER A 55 -7.86 17.16 -5.03
C SER A 55 -7.46 18.49 -5.67
N ASP A 56 -6.44 19.15 -5.12
CA ASP A 56 -5.96 20.44 -5.59
C ASP A 56 -4.43 20.47 -5.70
N THR A 57 -3.94 20.95 -6.84
CA THR A 57 -2.51 21.19 -7.11
C THR A 57 -1.87 22.21 -6.16
N THR A 58 -2.65 23.10 -5.53
CA THR A 58 -2.14 24.10 -4.58
C THR A 58 -1.77 23.49 -3.22
N SER A 59 -2.35 22.35 -2.86
CA SER A 59 -2.00 21.61 -1.63
C SER A 59 -0.71 20.82 -1.85
N SER A 60 0.30 21.02 -1.03
CA SER A 60 1.52 20.19 -1.05
C SER A 60 1.33 18.82 -0.41
N LEU A 61 0.21 18.58 0.26
CA LEU A 61 -0.09 17.34 0.98
C LEU A 61 -0.98 16.42 0.15
N ALA A 62 -0.80 15.11 0.36
CA ALA A 62 -1.70 14.09 -0.16
C ALA A 62 -3.02 14.11 0.60
N ASP A 63 -4.13 14.01 -0.12
CA ASP A 63 -5.44 13.80 0.49
C ASP A 63 -5.56 12.36 1.03
N TRP A 64 -4.92 11.41 0.35
CA TRP A 64 -4.81 10.02 0.78
C TRP A 64 -3.52 9.39 0.28
N SER A 65 -3.10 8.32 0.94
CA SER A 65 -1.94 7.52 0.53
C SER A 65 -2.18 6.02 0.68
N ALA A 66 -1.61 5.25 -0.22
CA ALA A 66 -1.57 3.79 -0.20
C ALA A 66 -0.12 3.32 -0.22
N TYR A 67 0.20 2.32 0.60
CA TYR A 67 1.55 1.85 0.85
C TYR A 67 1.62 0.35 0.62
N PHE A 68 2.70 -0.10 -0.02
CA PHE A 68 2.89 -1.48 -0.41
C PHE A 68 4.32 -1.93 -0.08
N THR A 69 4.45 -3.08 0.59
CA THR A 69 5.74 -3.72 0.82
C THR A 69 6.22 -4.45 -0.45
N PRO A 70 7.49 -4.90 -0.51
CA PRO A 70 7.88 -5.91 -1.48
C PRO A 70 6.95 -7.14 -1.44
N GLY A 71 6.78 -7.80 -2.57
CA GLY A 71 6.04 -9.06 -2.68
C GLY A 71 4.52 -8.93 -2.83
N VAL A 72 3.94 -7.73 -2.71
CA VAL A 72 2.53 -7.51 -3.05
C VAL A 72 2.29 -7.92 -4.52
N PRO A 73 1.23 -8.69 -4.84
CA PRO A 73 0.96 -9.14 -6.20
C PRO A 73 0.88 -7.97 -7.19
N GLY A 74 1.68 -8.03 -8.25
CA GLY A 74 1.84 -6.93 -9.21
C GLY A 74 0.55 -6.63 -9.98
N GLU A 75 -0.27 -7.64 -10.24
CA GLU A 75 -1.61 -7.52 -10.82
C GLU A 75 -2.55 -6.69 -9.94
N ALA A 76 -2.50 -6.87 -8.62
CA ALA A 76 -3.36 -6.14 -7.69
C ALA A 76 -2.95 -4.66 -7.62
N ILE A 77 -1.65 -4.37 -7.63
CA ILE A 77 -1.14 -3.00 -7.75
C ILE A 77 -1.53 -2.40 -9.11
N THR A 78 -1.43 -3.19 -10.19
CA THR A 78 -1.76 -2.72 -11.55
C THR A 78 -3.24 -2.36 -11.67
N GLU A 79 -4.15 -3.22 -11.21
CA GLU A 79 -5.59 -2.93 -11.21
C GLU A 79 -5.94 -1.72 -10.33
N PHE A 80 -5.26 -1.56 -9.18
CA PHE A 80 -5.38 -0.34 -8.37
C PHE A 80 -4.98 0.92 -9.15
N LEU A 81 -3.84 0.89 -9.84
CA LEU A 81 -3.33 2.03 -10.62
C LEU A 81 -4.21 2.33 -11.85
N LEU A 82 -4.73 1.30 -12.52
CA LEU A 82 -5.67 1.45 -13.63
C LEU A 82 -7.00 2.07 -13.16
N ALA A 83 -7.52 1.64 -12.00
CA ALA A 83 -8.70 2.25 -11.40
C ALA A 83 -8.45 3.72 -11.00
N LEU A 84 -7.25 4.02 -10.50
CA LEU A 84 -6.83 5.38 -10.16
C LEU A 84 -6.71 6.30 -11.39
N ASP A 85 -6.24 5.79 -12.52
CA ASP A 85 -6.15 6.53 -13.78
C ASP A 85 -7.54 6.91 -14.33
N GLN A 86 -8.50 5.98 -14.22
CA GLN A 86 -9.89 6.20 -14.62
C GLN A 86 -10.68 7.12 -13.66
N CYS A 87 -10.14 7.35 -12.47
CA CYS A 87 -10.80 8.06 -11.40
C CYS A 87 -10.59 9.57 -11.51
N ASN A 88 -11.62 10.33 -11.88
CA ASN A 88 -11.54 11.79 -11.99
C ASN A 88 -12.76 12.49 -11.33
N PRO A 89 -12.59 13.24 -10.21
CA PRO A 89 -11.33 13.49 -9.50
C PRO A 89 -10.86 12.31 -8.64
N PRO A 90 -9.54 12.23 -8.31
CA PRO A 90 -8.93 11.06 -7.66
C PRO A 90 -9.31 10.86 -6.18
N THR A 91 -10.00 11.81 -5.57
CA THR A 91 -10.30 11.84 -4.14
C THR A 91 -11.79 11.64 -3.82
N THR A 92 -12.61 11.36 -4.83
CA THR A 92 -14.05 11.20 -4.66
C THR A 92 -14.41 9.93 -3.88
N LEU A 93 -15.08 10.07 -2.72
CA LEU A 93 -15.38 9.01 -1.74
C LEU A 93 -16.80 8.41 -1.82
N TYR A 94 -17.50 8.43 -2.97
CA TYR A 94 -18.92 8.02 -3.04
C TYR A 94 -19.22 6.55 -2.67
N ASP A 95 -18.20 5.71 -2.52
CA ASP A 95 -18.33 4.26 -2.38
C ASP A 95 -18.20 3.82 -0.91
N GLY A 96 -18.93 2.79 -0.48
CA GLY A 96 -18.85 2.26 0.90
C GLY A 96 -17.92 1.05 1.05
N PRO A 97 -17.58 0.63 2.29
CA PRO A 97 -16.72 -0.53 2.56
C PRO A 97 -17.27 -1.86 2.03
N GLU A 98 -18.60 -1.99 1.87
CA GLU A 98 -19.23 -3.17 1.28
C GLU A 98 -18.81 -3.42 -0.17
N LEU A 99 -18.41 -2.38 -0.93
CA LEU A 99 -17.88 -2.55 -2.28
C LEU A 99 -16.58 -3.37 -2.28
N VAL A 100 -15.72 -3.12 -1.31
CA VAL A 100 -14.43 -3.81 -1.15
C VAL A 100 -14.66 -5.28 -0.78
N LEU A 101 -15.55 -5.53 0.17
CA LEU A 101 -15.91 -6.90 0.58
C LEU A 101 -16.62 -7.67 -0.54
N ALA A 102 -17.51 -7.02 -1.29
CA ALA A 102 -18.18 -7.62 -2.44
C ALA A 102 -17.16 -8.04 -3.51
N ALA A 103 -16.17 -7.20 -3.81
CA ALA A 103 -15.09 -7.52 -4.75
C ALA A 103 -14.28 -8.75 -4.31
N ALA A 104 -13.90 -8.84 -3.03
CA ALA A 104 -13.18 -10.00 -2.52
C ALA A 104 -14.03 -11.28 -2.56
N THR A 105 -15.24 -11.22 -2.01
CA THR A 105 -16.16 -12.37 -1.91
C THR A 105 -16.68 -12.86 -3.25
N GLY A 106 -16.73 -12.01 -4.28
CA GLY A 106 -17.07 -12.38 -5.65
C GLY A 106 -16.15 -13.47 -6.25
N HIS A 107 -14.94 -13.62 -5.72
CA HIS A 107 -13.99 -14.67 -6.10
C HIS A 107 -13.83 -15.77 -5.04
N GLY A 108 -14.80 -15.91 -4.14
CA GLY A 108 -14.87 -17.02 -3.19
C GLY A 108 -14.08 -16.81 -1.90
N TRP A 109 -13.57 -15.60 -1.63
CA TRP A 109 -13.08 -15.27 -0.29
C TRP A 109 -14.23 -15.30 0.71
N LEU A 110 -13.90 -15.66 1.95
CA LEU A 110 -14.84 -15.80 3.04
C LEU A 110 -14.88 -14.50 3.83
N ARG A 111 -16.08 -14.04 4.24
CA ARG A 111 -16.18 -12.97 5.24
C ARG A 111 -15.74 -13.49 6.60
N ASP A 112 -15.10 -12.64 7.38
CA ASP A 112 -14.79 -12.97 8.78
C ASP A 112 -16.10 -13.13 9.56
N ALA A 113 -16.23 -14.20 10.36
CA ALA A 113 -17.43 -14.46 11.14
C ALA A 113 -17.59 -13.48 12.31
N ASP A 114 -16.49 -13.03 12.90
CA ASP A 114 -16.49 -12.09 14.01
C ASP A 114 -16.67 -10.65 13.51
N GLN A 115 -16.21 -10.37 12.28
CA GLN A 115 -16.23 -9.02 11.68
C GLN A 115 -16.71 -9.04 10.20
N PRO A 116 -17.94 -9.47 9.92
CA PRO A 116 -18.43 -9.70 8.56
C PRO A 116 -18.61 -8.44 7.71
N HIS A 117 -18.57 -7.27 8.34
CA HIS A 117 -18.67 -5.96 7.66
C HIS A 117 -17.33 -5.23 7.55
N ALA A 118 -16.25 -5.85 8.04
CA ALA A 118 -14.94 -5.22 8.07
C ALA A 118 -13.83 -6.12 7.52
N ALA A 119 -14.02 -7.44 7.38
CA ALA A 119 -12.94 -8.31 6.93
C ALA A 119 -13.38 -9.44 5.99
N ALA A 120 -12.46 -9.81 5.10
CA ALA A 120 -12.54 -10.98 4.24
C ALA A 120 -11.18 -11.70 4.20
N MET A 121 -11.21 -13.01 3.98
CA MET A 121 -10.01 -13.86 3.98
C MET A 121 -10.05 -14.91 2.88
N HIS A 122 -8.87 -15.25 2.37
CA HIS A 122 -8.71 -16.35 1.45
C HIS A 122 -9.15 -17.68 2.11
N PRO A 123 -9.78 -18.63 1.39
CA PRO A 123 -10.29 -19.87 1.98
C PRO A 123 -9.26 -20.75 2.70
N THR A 124 -7.97 -20.60 2.36
CA THR A 124 -6.87 -21.30 3.05
C THR A 124 -6.27 -20.49 4.20
N PHE A 125 -6.85 -19.33 4.55
CA PHE A 125 -6.41 -18.42 5.61
C PHE A 125 -4.98 -17.88 5.43
N THR A 126 -4.46 -17.90 4.21
CA THR A 126 -3.10 -17.45 3.90
C THR A 126 -3.02 -15.96 3.54
N ALA A 127 -4.15 -15.31 3.29
CA ALA A 127 -4.24 -13.90 2.98
C ALA A 127 -5.55 -13.31 3.53
N ARG A 128 -5.49 -12.03 3.91
CA ARG A 128 -6.59 -11.32 4.56
C ARG A 128 -6.66 -9.88 4.09
N LEU A 129 -7.88 -9.35 4.09
CA LEU A 129 -8.22 -7.96 3.85
C LEU A 129 -9.12 -7.50 5.00
N SER A 130 -8.79 -6.38 5.64
CA SER A 130 -9.50 -5.88 6.81
C SER A 130 -9.56 -4.36 6.84
N LEU A 131 -10.70 -3.81 7.22
CA LEU A 131 -10.88 -2.42 7.61
C LEU A 131 -10.59 -2.33 9.11
N GLY A 132 -9.58 -1.53 9.47
CA GLY A 132 -9.05 -1.49 10.83
C GLY A 132 -8.30 -0.19 11.11
N GLU A 133 -7.79 -0.07 12.34
CA GLU A 133 -6.89 1.02 12.71
C GLU A 133 -5.70 1.08 11.76
N VAL A 134 -5.50 2.26 11.17
CA VAL A 134 -4.38 2.48 10.26
C VAL A 134 -3.07 2.53 11.03
N PRO A 135 -2.00 1.84 10.59
CA PRO A 135 -0.68 1.92 11.22
C PRO A 135 -0.19 3.37 11.36
N PRO A 136 0.60 3.68 12.40
CA PRO A 136 1.20 5.00 12.54
C PRO A 136 2.07 5.32 11.32
N LEU A 137 2.15 6.59 10.94
CA LEU A 137 2.91 7.14 9.79
C LEU A 137 2.26 7.02 8.41
N ILE A 138 1.10 6.38 8.28
CA ILE A 138 0.30 6.43 7.04
C ILE A 138 -0.24 7.86 6.85
N GLN A 139 0.11 8.48 5.72
CA GLN A 139 -0.30 9.86 5.43
C GLN A 139 -1.74 9.93 4.92
N ASP A 140 -2.54 10.78 5.55
CA ASP A 140 -3.92 11.09 5.18
C ASP A 140 -4.20 12.57 5.49
N ALA A 141 -5.00 13.25 4.66
CA ALA A 141 -5.40 14.62 4.95
C ALA A 141 -6.61 14.72 5.90
N ASP A 142 -7.25 13.60 6.26
CA ASP A 142 -8.37 13.56 7.20
C ASP A 142 -7.95 14.22 8.52
N PRO A 143 -8.54 15.38 8.87
CA PRO A 143 -8.25 16.07 10.12
C PRO A 143 -8.55 15.20 11.35
N SER A 144 -9.38 14.16 11.20
CA SER A 144 -9.70 13.20 12.25
C SER A 144 -8.46 12.44 12.72
N ALA A 145 -7.46 12.24 11.84
CA ALA A 145 -6.14 11.71 12.20
C ALA A 145 -5.32 12.67 13.07
N LEU A 146 -5.60 13.98 13.02
CA LEU A 146 -4.94 15.03 13.82
C LEU A 146 -5.61 15.27 15.18
N THR A 147 -6.88 14.88 15.35
CA THR A 147 -7.65 15.03 16.61
C THR A 147 -7.54 13.85 17.56
N ALA A 148 -6.76 12.82 17.21
CA ALA A 148 -6.58 11.60 18.02
C ALA A 148 -5.99 11.85 19.43
N GLU A 149 -5.45 13.04 19.71
CA GLU A 149 -5.02 13.42 21.06
C GLU A 149 -6.18 13.82 22.00
N GLY A 150 -7.43 13.93 21.51
CA GLY A 150 -8.54 14.47 22.29
C GLY A 150 -9.76 13.56 22.52
N ASP A 151 -10.14 12.73 21.54
CA ASP A 151 -11.43 11.99 21.61
C ASP A 151 -11.40 10.57 21.01
N GLY A 152 -10.24 9.89 21.05
CA GLY A 152 -10.13 8.44 20.87
C GLY A 152 -10.59 7.84 19.54
N GLN A 153 -10.99 8.64 18.55
CA GLN A 153 -11.43 8.15 17.25
C GLN A 153 -10.23 7.91 16.35
N VAL A 154 -9.78 6.66 16.35
CA VAL A 154 -8.69 6.16 15.51
C VAL A 154 -9.12 6.16 14.04
N ALA A 155 -8.27 6.67 13.15
CA ALA A 155 -8.51 6.64 11.71
C ALA A 155 -8.57 5.19 11.22
N MET A 156 -9.65 4.85 10.50
CA MET A 156 -9.91 3.49 10.02
C MET A 156 -9.63 3.41 8.52
N GLY A 157 -8.80 2.46 8.10
CA GLY A 157 -8.41 2.27 6.72
C GLY A 157 -8.24 0.80 6.38
N TRP A 158 -8.17 0.53 5.08
CA TRP A 158 -8.05 -0.85 4.60
C TRP A 158 -6.62 -1.34 4.71
N GLN A 159 -6.47 -2.60 5.07
CA GLN A 159 -5.20 -3.29 5.16
C GLN A 159 -5.33 -4.67 4.53
N ALA A 160 -4.32 -5.08 3.78
CA ALA A 160 -4.25 -6.41 3.20
C ALA A 160 -2.88 -7.03 3.49
N TRP A 161 -2.83 -8.32 3.78
CA TRP A 161 -1.58 -9.01 4.03
C TRP A 161 -1.66 -10.48 3.69
N ALA A 162 -0.50 -11.09 3.45
CA ALA A 162 -0.35 -12.54 3.37
C ALA A 162 0.43 -13.07 4.55
N GLU A 163 -0.21 -13.96 5.30
CA GLU A 163 0.33 -14.68 6.45
C GLU A 163 0.21 -16.18 6.16
N PRO A 164 1.29 -16.86 5.73
CA PRO A 164 1.21 -18.24 5.22
C PRO A 164 0.71 -19.26 6.24
N ALA A 165 0.95 -18.98 7.52
CA ALA A 165 0.47 -19.75 8.66
C ALA A 165 0.35 -18.80 9.85
N MET A 166 -0.58 -19.08 10.76
CA MET A 166 -0.79 -18.23 11.94
C MET A 166 0.51 -18.03 12.74
N GLY A 167 0.88 -16.77 12.97
CA GLY A 167 2.10 -16.35 13.63
C GLY A 167 3.36 -16.35 12.75
N ALA A 168 3.25 -16.73 11.47
CA ALA A 168 4.38 -16.66 10.55
C ALA A 168 4.64 -15.19 10.13
N PRO A 169 5.88 -14.83 9.77
CA PRO A 169 6.18 -13.54 9.17
C PRO A 169 5.32 -13.30 7.92
N TYR A 170 4.86 -12.08 7.75
CA TYR A 170 4.12 -11.72 6.55
C TYR A 170 5.00 -11.84 5.30
N LEU A 171 4.43 -12.33 4.20
CA LEU A 171 5.11 -12.34 2.90
C LEU A 171 5.03 -10.99 2.21
N TRP A 172 3.92 -10.28 2.42
CA TRP A 172 3.67 -8.93 1.95
C TRP A 172 2.55 -8.30 2.76
N ALA A 173 2.51 -6.97 2.78
CA ALA A 173 1.45 -6.17 3.35
C ALA A 173 1.19 -4.92 2.49
N ALA A 174 -0.05 -4.46 2.53
CA ALA A 174 -0.51 -3.22 1.94
C ALA A 174 -1.41 -2.48 2.93
N SER A 175 -1.31 -1.16 2.97
CA SER A 175 -2.14 -0.30 3.82
C SER A 175 -2.66 0.89 3.01
N PHE A 176 -3.95 1.16 3.15
CA PHE A 176 -4.67 2.24 2.50
C PHE A 176 -5.16 3.17 3.60
N SER A 177 -4.83 4.45 3.50
CA SER A 177 -5.30 5.47 4.43
C SER A 177 -6.84 5.60 4.41
N ALA A 178 -7.42 6.21 5.43
CA ALA A 178 -8.87 6.29 5.61
C ALA A 178 -9.59 6.96 4.42
N SER A 179 -8.94 7.97 3.83
CA SER A 179 -9.46 8.75 2.71
C SER A 179 -9.18 8.13 1.34
N VAL A 180 -8.66 6.90 1.25
CA VAL A 180 -8.54 6.22 -0.05
C VAL A 180 -9.95 5.83 -0.53
N PRO A 181 -10.38 6.23 -1.75
CA PRO A 181 -11.68 5.84 -2.28
C PRO A 181 -11.87 4.32 -2.30
N HIS A 182 -12.98 3.85 -1.73
CA HIS A 182 -13.26 2.42 -1.61
C HIS A 182 -13.27 1.68 -2.96
N ARG A 183 -13.62 2.33 -4.08
CA ARG A 183 -13.48 1.71 -5.42
C ARG A 183 -12.06 1.32 -5.80
N LEU A 184 -11.05 2.08 -5.36
CA LEU A 184 -9.65 1.76 -5.65
C LEU A 184 -9.21 0.53 -4.86
N VAL A 185 -9.57 0.49 -3.57
CA VAL A 185 -9.36 -0.68 -2.72
C VAL A 185 -10.15 -1.89 -3.24
N ALA A 186 -11.35 -1.69 -3.79
CA ALA A 186 -12.15 -2.75 -4.38
C ALA A 186 -11.51 -3.31 -5.66
N ALA A 187 -10.92 -2.47 -6.52
CA ALA A 187 -10.16 -2.93 -7.70
C ALA A 187 -8.93 -3.77 -7.29
N PHE A 188 -8.20 -3.31 -6.26
CA PHE A 188 -7.12 -4.09 -5.66
C PHE A 188 -7.63 -5.43 -5.12
N ALA A 189 -8.70 -5.42 -4.33
CA ALA A 189 -9.28 -6.60 -3.71
C ALA A 189 -9.82 -7.61 -4.75
N PHE A 190 -10.43 -7.12 -5.84
CA PHE A 190 -10.91 -7.94 -6.94
C PHE A 190 -9.76 -8.71 -7.61
N SER A 191 -8.67 -8.03 -7.93
CA SER A 191 -7.50 -8.67 -8.52
C SER A 191 -6.81 -9.62 -7.53
N LEU A 192 -6.71 -9.22 -6.26
CA LEU A 192 -6.07 -10.00 -5.22
C LEU A 192 -6.83 -11.30 -4.92
N SER A 193 -8.16 -11.26 -4.98
CA SER A 193 -9.00 -12.42 -4.70
C SER A 193 -9.19 -13.34 -5.89
N SER A 194 -8.91 -12.87 -7.10
CA SER A 194 -9.04 -13.62 -8.34
C SER A 194 -8.19 -14.90 -8.34
N THR A 195 -8.81 -16.00 -8.77
CA THR A 195 -8.14 -17.28 -9.02
C THR A 195 -7.72 -17.44 -10.48
N ALA A 196 -7.92 -16.40 -11.31
CA ALA A 196 -7.53 -16.44 -12.70
C ALA A 196 -5.99 -16.55 -12.82
N PRO A 197 -5.48 -17.40 -13.73
CA PRO A 197 -4.05 -17.52 -13.93
C PRO A 197 -3.47 -16.19 -14.42
N VAL A 198 -2.50 -15.67 -13.68
CA VAL A 198 -1.80 -14.45 -14.07
C VAL A 198 -0.71 -14.80 -15.09
N LEU A 199 -0.86 -14.30 -16.31
CA LEU A 199 0.18 -14.38 -17.33
C LEU A 199 1.34 -13.48 -16.91
N ARG A 200 2.32 -14.04 -16.20
CA ARG A 200 3.64 -13.41 -16.06
C ARG A 200 4.22 -13.35 -17.45
N ARG A 201 4.25 -12.16 -18.06
CA ARG A 201 4.81 -11.97 -19.41
C ARG A 201 6.20 -12.63 -19.44
N VAL A 202 6.33 -13.67 -20.26
CA VAL A 202 7.62 -14.02 -20.82
C VAL A 202 8.04 -12.78 -21.60
N LEU A 203 9.17 -12.17 -21.21
CA LEU A 203 9.73 -11.03 -21.93
C LEU A 203 9.79 -11.39 -23.42
N PRO A 204 9.32 -10.53 -24.33
CA PRO A 204 9.52 -10.74 -25.75
C PRO A 204 11.00 -11.04 -26.00
N GLU A 205 11.29 -12.01 -26.88
CA GLU A 205 12.67 -12.44 -27.13
C GLU A 205 13.56 -11.28 -27.60
N SER A 206 12.96 -10.28 -28.26
CA SER A 206 13.61 -9.02 -28.65
C SER A 206 14.15 -8.17 -27.50
N THR A 207 13.72 -8.43 -26.27
CA THR A 207 14.06 -7.67 -25.05
C THR A 207 14.92 -8.44 -24.05
N ARG A 208 15.30 -9.70 -24.36
CA ARG A 208 16.05 -10.60 -23.46
C ARG A 208 17.39 -10.01 -22.98
N ASP A 209 18.02 -9.14 -23.77
CA ASP A 209 19.30 -8.48 -23.46
C ASP A 209 19.18 -6.97 -23.21
N GLN A 210 17.95 -6.41 -23.23
CA GLN A 210 17.72 -4.97 -23.04
C GLN A 210 17.29 -4.62 -21.61
N ILE A 211 16.85 -5.60 -20.83
CA ILE A 211 16.39 -5.42 -19.46
C ILE A 211 17.20 -6.36 -18.57
N LEU A 212 18.01 -5.79 -17.68
CA LEU A 212 18.71 -6.54 -16.64
C LEU A 212 17.70 -7.04 -15.62
N CYS A 213 17.34 -8.32 -15.69
CA CYS A 213 16.61 -8.98 -14.61
C CYS A 213 17.58 -9.27 -13.46
N ALA A 214 17.28 -8.77 -12.26
CA ALA A 214 17.99 -9.20 -11.07
C ALA A 214 17.72 -10.70 -10.83
N PRO A 215 18.73 -11.50 -10.44
CA PRO A 215 18.53 -12.92 -10.16
C PRO A 215 17.56 -13.07 -8.98
N ALA A 216 16.55 -13.91 -9.17
CA ALA A 216 15.72 -14.38 -8.07
C ALA A 216 16.58 -15.29 -7.19
N ASN A 217 16.87 -14.85 -5.97
CA ASN A 217 17.44 -15.69 -4.90
C ASN A 217 16.37 -16.58 -4.29
#